data_AF-A0A3S1B7F2-F1
#
_entry.id   AF-A0A3S1B7F2-F1
#
_cell.length_a   1.000
_cell.length_b   1.000
_cell.length_c   1.000
_cell.angle_alpha   90.00
_cell.angle_beta   90.00
_cell.angle_gamma   90.00
#
_symmetry.space_group_name_H-M   'P 1'
#
loop_
_entity.id
_entity.type
_entity.pdbx_description
1 polymer ?
#
loop_
_entity_poly.entity_id
_entity_poly.type
_entity_poly.pdbx_seq_one_letter_code
_entity_poly.pdbx_strand_id
1 'polypeptide(L)'
;MAQSCPEREMQCVTHWFKSWSPFQKQDFLKDLLDKLVPNNIDSLFDSMKSLGVSDRLPSIFQCQLKLFSEWFSEWSDAERNDFLLKLRVVDSDFVNRFEEEAHKLTSLAPT
;
A
#
# COMPACT_ATOMS: atom_id res chain seq x y z
N MET A 1 16.36 7.95 15.55
CA MET A 1 14.96 7.48 15.47
C MET A 1 14.96 6.03 15.89
N ALA A 2 14.08 5.59 16.79
CA ALA A 2 14.02 4.19 17.19
C ALA A 2 13.73 3.36 15.94
N GLN A 3 14.69 2.56 15.49
CA GLN A 3 14.48 1.64 14.39
C GLN A 3 13.41 0.66 14.86
N SER A 4 12.19 0.81 14.36
CA SER A 4 11.19 -0.22 14.51
C SER A 4 11.66 -1.43 13.68
N CYS A 5 11.43 -2.63 14.20
CA CYS A 5 11.76 -3.84 13.46
C CYS A 5 10.70 -4.02 12.36
N PRO A 6 11.07 -4.30 11.10
CA PRO A 6 10.14 -4.48 9.99
C PRO A 6 8.97 -5.42 10.30
N GLU A 7 9.22 -6.49 11.06
CA GLU A 7 8.17 -7.40 11.54
C GLU A 7 7.07 -6.69 12.34
N ARG A 8 7.43 -5.74 13.22
CA ARG A 8 6.45 -4.97 14.00
C ARG A 8 5.67 -3.99 13.14
N GLU A 9 6.34 -3.37 12.18
CA GLU A 9 5.71 -2.46 11.21
C GLU A 9 4.67 -3.22 10.39
N MET A 10 5.05 -4.37 9.84
CA MET A 10 4.15 -5.26 9.09
C MET A 10 2.97 -5.72 9.94
N GLN A 11 3.20 -6.13 11.19
CA GLN A 11 2.11 -6.51 12.12
C GLN A 11 1.17 -5.34 12.37
N CYS A 12 1.70 -4.13 12.50
CA CYS A 12 0.91 -2.92 12.71
C CYS A 12 0.00 -2.63 11.50
N VAL A 13 0.58 -2.65 10.29
CA VAL A 13 -0.18 -2.42 9.05
C VAL A 13 -1.21 -3.52 8.83
N THR A 14 -0.85 -4.78 9.09
CA THR A 14 -1.77 -5.92 8.99
C THR A 14 -2.94 -5.78 9.98
N HIS A 15 -2.70 -5.23 11.17
CA HIS A 15 -3.75 -4.95 12.14
C HIS A 15 -4.68 -3.81 11.67
N TRP A 16 -4.13 -2.73 11.12
CA TRP A 16 -4.94 -1.66 10.52
C TRP A 16 -5.80 -2.17 9.37
N PHE A 17 -5.21 -2.98 8.48
CA PHE A 17 -5.87 -3.56 7.32
C PHE A 17 -7.13 -4.35 7.68
N LYS A 18 -7.12 -5.08 8.80
CA LYS A 18 -8.31 -5.80 9.31
C LYS A 18 -9.47 -4.87 9.69
N SER A 19 -9.16 -3.62 10.03
CA SER A 19 -10.13 -2.61 10.47
C SER A 19 -10.59 -1.69 9.33
N TRP A 20 -9.97 -1.81 8.15
CA TRP A 20 -10.30 -0.97 7.00
C TRP A 20 -11.61 -1.40 6.32
N SER A 21 -12.36 -0.40 5.88
CA SER A 21 -13.54 -0.62 5.04
C SER A 21 -13.14 -1.16 3.65
N PRO A 22 -14.08 -1.75 2.90
CA PRO A 22 -13.80 -2.19 1.53
C PRO A 22 -13.27 -1.07 0.62
N PHE A 23 -13.75 0.17 0.81
CA PHE A 23 -13.26 1.34 0.07
C PHE A 23 -11.82 1.70 0.45
N GLN A 24 -11.47 1.66 1.74
CA GLN A 24 -10.10 1.91 2.21
C GLN A 24 -9.14 0.82 1.72
N LYS A 25 -9.55 -0.45 1.72
CA LYS A 25 -8.77 -1.53 1.12
C LYS A 25 -8.57 -1.30 -0.38
N GLN A 26 -9.59 -0.84 -1.11
CA GLN A 26 -9.44 -0.51 -2.53
C GLN A 26 -8.44 0.63 -2.77
N ASP A 27 -8.45 1.67 -1.94
CA ASP A 27 -7.46 2.75 -2.02
C ASP A 27 -6.05 2.23 -1.72
N PHE A 28 -5.90 1.38 -0.70
CA PHE A 28 -4.63 0.75 -0.37
C PHE A 28 -4.11 -0.20 -1.47
N LEU A 29 -5.02 -0.91 -2.17
CA LEU A 29 -4.66 -1.75 -3.30
C LEU A 29 -3.96 -0.95 -4.40
N LYS A 30 -4.51 0.23 -4.72
CA LYS A 30 -3.92 1.14 -5.72
C LYS A 30 -2.55 1.63 -5.28
N ASP A 31 -2.44 2.08 -4.01
CA ASP A 31 -1.16 2.50 -3.41
C ASP A 31 -0.10 1.40 -3.45
N LEU A 32 -0.46 0.14 -3.19
CA LEU A 32 0.46 -1.00 -3.31
C LEU A 32 0.89 -1.25 -4.76
N LEU A 33 -0.04 -1.19 -5.72
CA LEU A 33 0.28 -1.37 -7.15
C LEU A 33 1.24 -0.28 -7.62
N ASP A 34 1.02 0.97 -7.23
CA ASP A 34 1.88 2.10 -7.59
C ASP A 34 3.30 1.94 -7.03
N LYS A 35 3.44 1.34 -5.84
CA LYS A 35 4.73 1.13 -5.19
C LYS A 35 5.51 -0.09 -5.69
N LEU A 36 4.81 -1.12 -6.17
CA LEU A 36 5.42 -2.41 -6.55
C LEU A 36 5.52 -2.63 -8.06
N VAL A 37 4.70 -1.95 -8.86
CA VAL A 37 4.72 -2.07 -10.32
C VAL A 37 5.38 -0.84 -10.93
N PRO A 38 6.58 -0.97 -11.54
CA PRO A 38 7.23 0.15 -12.21
C PRO A 38 6.36 0.67 -13.38
N ASN A 39 6.29 1.99 -13.53
CA ASN A 39 5.52 2.74 -14.55
C ASN A 39 3.99 2.82 -14.39
N ASN A 40 3.41 2.66 -13.18
CA ASN A 40 2.02 3.07 -13.00
C ASN A 40 1.88 4.61 -13.01
N ILE A 41 1.31 5.15 -14.10
CA ILE A 41 1.12 6.60 -14.32
C ILE A 41 -0.15 7.12 -13.60
N ASP A 42 -0.88 6.26 -12.88
CA ASP A 42 -1.98 6.70 -12.01
C ASP A 42 -1.49 7.41 -10.72
N SER A 43 -0.17 7.51 -10.53
CA SER A 43 0.50 8.24 -9.43
C SER A 43 0.20 9.74 -9.34
N LEU A 44 -0.52 10.30 -10.34
CA LEU A 44 -1.02 11.68 -10.27
C LEU A 44 -2.14 11.86 -9.25
N PHE A 45 -2.82 10.80 -8.81
CA PHE A 45 -3.96 10.95 -7.90
C PHE A 45 -3.53 11.34 -6.47
N ASP A 46 -2.38 10.86 -5.99
CA ASP A 46 -1.89 11.21 -4.64
C ASP A 46 -1.22 12.59 -4.56
N SER A 47 -0.53 13.01 -5.63
CA SER A 47 -0.05 14.39 -5.75
C SER A 47 -1.22 15.39 -5.74
N MET A 48 -2.38 15.00 -6.28
CA MET A 48 -3.58 15.85 -6.30
C MET A 48 -4.30 15.91 -4.94
N LYS A 49 -4.28 14.84 -4.13
CA LYS A 49 -4.73 14.90 -2.72
C LYS A 49 -3.82 15.79 -1.86
N SER A 50 -2.52 15.87 -2.18
CA SER A 50 -1.60 16.81 -1.51
C SER A 50 -1.75 18.26 -1.97
N LEU A 51 -2.28 18.52 -3.16
CA LEU A 51 -2.48 19.87 -3.72
C LEU A 51 -3.82 20.51 -3.32
N GLY A 52 -4.75 19.73 -2.77
CA GLY A 52 -5.93 20.26 -2.09
C GLY A 52 -5.58 20.62 -0.65
N VAL A 53 -5.12 21.86 -0.40
CA VAL A 53 -5.08 22.42 0.96
C VAL A 53 -6.53 22.53 1.45
N SER A 54 -7.03 21.46 2.05
CA SER A 54 -8.23 21.46 2.86
C SER A 54 -7.80 21.70 4.30
N ASP A 55 -8.39 22.69 4.98
CA ASP A 55 -8.18 22.96 6.41
C ASP A 55 -8.65 21.80 7.34
N ARG A 56 -9.00 20.63 6.79
CA ARG A 56 -9.39 19.46 7.58
C ARG A 56 -8.15 18.64 7.98
N LEU A 57 -8.09 18.31 9.27
CA LEU A 57 -7.14 17.33 9.80
C LEU A 57 -7.22 16.03 9.00
N PRO A 58 -6.08 15.38 8.71
CA PRO A 58 -6.08 14.10 8.00
C PRO A 58 -6.85 13.05 8.81
N SER A 59 -7.56 12.18 8.10
CA SER A 59 -8.20 11.01 8.70
C SER A 59 -7.15 10.04 9.26
N ILE A 60 -7.55 9.21 10.24
CA ILE A 60 -6.69 8.16 10.80
C ILE A 60 -6.13 7.26 9.69
N PHE A 61 -6.96 6.92 8.69
CA PHE A 61 -6.54 6.12 7.54
C PHE A 61 -5.41 6.80 6.75
N GLN A 62 -5.49 8.10 6.51
CA GLN A 62 -4.42 8.84 5.83
C GLN A 62 -3.13 8.86 6.66
N CYS A 63 -3.23 9.00 7.98
CA CYS A 63 -2.07 8.90 8.86
C CYS A 63 -1.43 7.49 8.82
N GLN A 64 -2.26 6.43 8.80
CA GLN A 64 -1.81 5.04 8.66
C GLN A 64 -1.10 4.81 7.34
N LEU A 65 -1.67 5.27 6.22
CA LEU A 65 -1.04 5.15 4.90
C LEU A 65 0.28 5.91 4.81
N LYS A 66 0.35 7.12 5.38
CA LYS A 66 1.60 7.88 5.41
C LYS A 66 2.70 7.11 6.13
N LEU A 67 2.39 6.56 7.30
CA LEU A 67 3.36 5.80 8.09
C LEU A 67 3.75 4.48 7.39
N PHE A 68 2.78 3.82 6.75
CA PHE A 68 3.05 2.68 5.88
C PHE A 68 4.01 3.04 4.72
N SER A 69 3.81 4.17 4.04
CA SER A 69 4.70 4.62 2.96
C SER A 69 6.14 4.83 3.44
N GLU A 70 6.31 5.44 4.62
CA GLU A 70 7.63 5.65 5.24
C GLU A 70 8.32 4.32 5.59
N TRP A 71 7.58 3.33 6.09
CA TRP A 71 8.13 2.01 6.38
C TRP A 71 8.44 1.22 5.11
N PHE A 72 7.51 1.21 4.15
CA PHE A 72 7.60 0.42 2.92
C PHE A 72 8.76 0.86 2.01
N SER A 73 9.14 2.14 2.03
CA SER A 73 10.31 2.64 1.29
C SER A 73 11.62 2.07 1.83
N GLU A 74 11.69 1.81 3.14
CA GLU A 74 12.88 1.27 3.82
C GLU A 74 12.94 -0.26 3.79
N TRP A 75 11.83 -0.93 3.48
CA TRP A 75 11.79 -2.39 3.36
C TRP A 75 12.51 -2.87 2.09
N SER A 76 13.30 -3.93 2.25
CA SER A 76 13.85 -4.72 1.16
C SER A 76 12.76 -5.49 0.40
N ASP A 77 13.07 -5.95 -0.81
CA ASP A 77 12.11 -6.73 -1.60
C ASP A 77 11.68 -8.04 -0.91
N ALA A 78 12.57 -8.65 -0.13
CA ALA A 78 12.24 -9.83 0.67
C ALA A 78 11.21 -9.50 1.77
N GLU A 79 11.35 -8.35 2.42
CA GLU A 79 10.42 -7.86 3.45
C GLU A 79 9.08 -7.45 2.85
N ARG A 80 9.08 -6.79 1.68
CA ARG A 80 7.85 -6.48 0.93
C ARG A 80 7.09 -7.77 0.55
N ASN A 81 7.81 -8.81 0.13
CA ASN A 81 7.23 -10.11 -0.17
C ASN A 81 6.67 -10.79 1.10
N ASP A 82 7.38 -10.75 2.23
CA ASP A 82 6.88 -11.27 3.51
C ASP A 82 5.58 -10.55 3.95
N PHE A 83 5.53 -9.23 3.75
CA PHE A 83 4.32 -8.46 4.00
C PHE A 83 3.13 -8.91 3.13
N LEU A 84 3.33 -9.16 1.83
CA LEU A 84 2.27 -9.69 0.96
C LEU A 84 1.80 -11.07 1.41
N LEU A 85 2.70 -11.94 1.88
CA LEU A 85 2.34 -13.23 2.45
C LEU A 85 1.48 -13.07 3.72
N LYS A 86 1.82 -12.13 4.61
CA LYS A 86 1.00 -11.82 5.79
C LYS A 86 -0.39 -11.28 5.41
N LEU A 87 -0.48 -10.42 4.40
CA LEU A 87 -1.77 -9.96 3.86
C LEU A 87 -2.60 -11.11 3.29
N ARG A 88 -1.98 -12.05 2.56
CA ARG A 88 -2.67 -13.22 2.00
C ARG A 88 -3.28 -14.10 3.08
N VAL A 89 -2.61 -14.26 4.22
CA VAL A 89 -3.14 -15.01 5.37
C VAL A 89 -4.38 -14.32 5.96
N VAL A 90 -4.45 -12.99 5.90
CA VAL A 90 -5.59 -12.22 6.43
C VAL A 90 -6.74 -12.10 5.44
N ASP A 91 -6.44 -11.93 4.16
CA ASP A 91 -7.41 -11.68 3.10
C ASP A 91 -6.80 -12.15 1.75
N SER A 92 -7.03 -13.41 1.42
CA SER A 92 -6.51 -14.00 0.18
C SER A 92 -7.10 -13.35 -1.07
N ASP A 93 -8.36 -12.95 -1.02
CA ASP A 93 -9.06 -12.35 -2.15
C ASP A 93 -8.47 -10.98 -2.49
N PHE A 94 -8.09 -10.20 -1.47
CA PHE A 94 -7.36 -8.95 -1.67
C PHE A 94 -6.04 -9.18 -2.43
N VAL A 95 -5.24 -10.17 -2.02
CA VAL A 95 -3.93 -10.44 -2.64
C VAL A 95 -4.10 -11.02 -4.05
N ASN A 96 -5.08 -11.90 -4.28
CA ASN A 96 -5.38 -12.40 -5.62
C ASN A 96 -5.72 -11.25 -6.57
N ARG A 97 -6.54 -10.28 -6.11
CA ARG A 97 -6.85 -9.08 -6.89
C ARG A 97 -5.60 -8.23 -7.17
N PHE A 98 -4.72 -8.06 -6.18
CA PHE A 98 -3.44 -7.38 -6.39
C PHE A 98 -2.62 -8.04 -7.49
N GLU A 99 -2.44 -9.35 -7.44
CA GLU A 99 -1.67 -10.10 -8.44
C GLU A 99 -2.30 -10.04 -9.83
N GLU A 100 -3.63 -10.16 -9.93
CA GLU A 100 -4.36 -10.01 -11.19
C GLU A 100 -4.14 -8.63 -11.82
N GLU A 101 -4.27 -7.56 -11.03
CA GLU A 101 -4.07 -6.19 -11.51
C GLU A 101 -2.58 -5.91 -11.85
N ALA A 102 -1.64 -6.41 -11.02
CA ALA A 102 -0.21 -6.28 -11.27
C ALA A 102 0.21 -6.99 -12.56
N HIS A 103 -0.35 -8.18 -12.84
CA HIS A 103 -0.13 -8.90 -14.09
C HIS A 103 -0.65 -8.13 -15.30
N LYS A 104 -1.86 -7.55 -15.20
CA LYS A 104 -2.43 -6.72 -16.28
C LYS A 104 -1.53 -5.53 -16.59
N LEU A 105 -1.11 -4.77 -15.57
CA LEU A 105 -0.25 -3.60 -15.73
C LEU A 105 1.11 -3.96 -16.31
N THR A 106 1.71 -5.06 -15.85
CA THR A 106 3.00 -5.55 -16.38
C THR A 106 2.89 -6.02 -17.84
N SER A 107 1.76 -6.63 -18.22
CA SER A 107 1.53 -7.10 -19.60
C SER A 107 1.30 -5.99 -20.63
N LEU A 108 1.02 -4.76 -20.17
CA LEU A 108 0.74 -3.60 -21.02
C LEU A 108 1.96 -2.70 -21.26
N ALA A 109 3.10 -2.97 -20.62
CA ALA A 109 4.32 -2.20 -20.84
C ALA A 109 4.98 -2.59 -22.19
N PRO A 110 5.11 -1.68 -23.17
CA PRO A 110 5.82 -1.97 -24.41
C PRO A 110 7.33 -2.08 -24.14
N THR A 111 7.93 -3.16 -24.65
CA THR A 111 9.40 -3.39 -24.76
C THR A 111 10.14 -2.22 -25.41
#